data_AF-A0A378VVR5-F1
#
_entry.id   AF-A0A378VVR5-F1
#
_cell.length_a   1.000
_cell.length_b   1.000
_cell.length_c   1.000
_cell.angle_alpha   90.00
_cell.angle_beta   90.00
_cell.angle_gamma   90.00
#
_symmetry.space_group_name_H-M   'P 1'
#
loop_
_entity.id
_entity.type
_entity.pdbx_description
1 polymer ?
#
loop_
_entity_poly.entity_id
_entity_poly.type
_entity_poly.pdbx_seq_one_letter_code
_entity_poly.pdbx_strand_id
1 'polypeptide(L)'
;MFPTRSHTVAAQGGISASLGNVQEDRWDWHMYDTVKGSDWLGDQDAIEFMCRAAPEAVIELEHMGMPLTALKAANLSASFRRTYCRTW
;
A
#
# COMPACT_ATOMS: atom_id res chain seq x y z
N MET A 1 -22.96 1.90 -19.48
CA MET A 1 -21.52 1.63 -19.26
C MET A 1 -20.85 2.95 -18.94
N PHE A 2 -20.58 3.23 -17.67
CA PHE A 2 -19.86 4.45 -17.27
C PHE A 2 -18.39 4.31 -17.67
N PRO A 3 -17.72 5.34 -18.22
CA PRO A 3 -16.36 5.19 -18.72
C PRO A 3 -15.37 5.12 -17.54
N THR A 4 -15.03 3.90 -17.12
CA THR A 4 -13.97 3.62 -16.13
C THR A 4 -12.57 3.70 -16.77
N ARG A 5 -12.33 4.66 -17.67
CA ARG A 5 -11.10 4.79 -18.48
C ARG A 5 -10.00 5.62 -17.83
N SER A 6 -10.13 5.93 -16.55
CA SER A 6 -9.07 6.58 -15.77
C SER A 6 -7.83 5.69 -15.73
N HIS A 7 -6.64 6.28 -15.75
CA HIS A 7 -5.37 5.54 -15.68
C HIS A 7 -5.25 4.60 -14.46
N THR A 8 -6.03 4.84 -13.40
CA THR A 8 -6.14 3.96 -12.24
C THR A 8 -6.53 2.52 -12.61
N VAL A 9 -7.27 2.32 -13.70
CA VAL A 9 -7.64 0.98 -14.20
C VAL A 9 -6.43 0.15 -14.65
N ALA A 10 -5.30 0.80 -14.99
CA ALA A 10 -4.11 0.14 -15.48
C ALA A 10 -3.10 -0.23 -14.36
N ALA A 11 -3.40 0.07 -13.09
CA ALA A 11 -2.53 -0.29 -11.98
C ALA A 11 -2.45 -1.81 -11.78
N GLN A 12 -1.24 -2.36 -11.64
CA GLN A 12 -1.01 -3.82 -11.55
C GLN A 12 -0.31 -4.27 -10.26
N GLY A 13 0.53 -3.41 -9.65
CA GLY A 13 1.41 -3.78 -8.54
C GLY A 13 0.72 -3.94 -7.16
N GLY A 14 -0.52 -3.48 -7.02
CA GLY A 14 -1.25 -3.46 -5.75
C GLY A 14 -1.07 -2.17 -4.95
N ILE A 15 -1.61 -2.16 -3.73
CA ILE A 15 -1.55 -1.04 -2.79
C ILE A 15 -0.58 -1.41 -1.66
N SER A 16 0.36 -0.52 -1.33
CA SER A 16 1.30 -0.75 -0.23
C SER A 16 0.68 -0.27 1.07
N ALA A 17 0.56 -1.16 2.06
CA ALA A 17 0.05 -0.82 3.39
C ALA A 17 0.61 -1.79 4.45
N SER A 18 0.93 -1.25 5.62
CA SER A 18 1.55 -2.02 6.71
C SER A 18 0.51 -2.78 7.55
N LEU A 19 -0.11 -3.81 6.94
CA LEU A 19 -1.11 -4.64 7.61
C LEU A 19 -0.50 -5.77 8.46
N GLY A 20 0.80 -6.08 8.32
CA GLY A 20 1.45 -7.12 9.11
C GLY A 20 1.02 -8.57 8.77
N ASN A 21 0.29 -8.78 7.67
CA ASN A 21 -0.37 -10.06 7.37
C ASN A 21 0.56 -11.17 6.86
N VAL A 22 1.73 -10.82 6.30
CA VAL A 22 2.73 -11.77 5.79
C VAL A 22 3.92 -11.89 6.73
N GLN A 23 4.32 -10.76 7.31
CA GLN A 23 5.44 -10.58 8.22
C GLN A 23 5.04 -9.46 9.18
N GLU A 24 5.59 -9.45 10.39
CA GLU A 24 5.42 -8.31 11.30
C GLU A 24 5.86 -7.03 10.60
N ASP A 25 4.97 -6.04 10.53
CA ASP A 25 5.22 -4.78 9.86
C ASP A 25 4.77 -3.61 10.73
N ARG A 26 5.46 -2.48 10.60
CA ARG A 26 5.19 -1.25 11.34
C ARG A 26 5.12 -0.08 10.37
N TRP A 27 4.17 0.83 10.63
CA TRP A 27 4.03 2.07 9.86
C TRP A 27 5.32 2.92 9.85
N ASP A 28 6.11 2.86 10.92
CA ASP A 28 7.40 3.56 11.02
C ASP A 28 8.41 3.07 9.96
N TRP A 29 8.43 1.77 9.68
CA TRP A 29 9.35 1.19 8.69
C TRP A 29 8.92 1.56 7.27
N HIS A 30 7.62 1.59 7.03
CA HIS A 30 7.06 2.07 5.77
C HIS A 30 7.39 3.55 5.54
N MET A 31 7.20 4.40 6.57
CA MET A 31 7.58 5.80 6.52
C MET A 31 9.05 5.97 6.16
N TYR A 32 9.93 5.21 6.82
CA TYR A 32 11.37 5.25 6.53
C TYR A 32 11.69 4.88 5.08
N ASP A 33 11.08 3.81 4.56
CA ASP A 33 11.28 3.39 3.17
C ASP A 33 10.74 4.43 2.17
N THR A 34 9.63 5.10 2.48
CA THR A 34 9.07 6.19 1.65
C THR A 34 9.95 7.43 1.67
N VAL A 35 10.42 7.88 2.84
CA VAL A 35 11.32 9.04 2.96
C VAL A 35 12.63 8.78 2.21
N LYS A 36 13.23 7.61 2.42
CA LYS A 36 14.45 7.20 1.71
C LYS A 36 14.20 7.09 0.19
N GLY A 37 13.06 6.54 -0.23
CA GLY A 37 12.69 6.41 -1.63
C GLY A 37 12.44 7.76 -2.33
N SER A 38 12.00 8.77 -1.57
CA SER A 38 11.80 10.15 -2.05
C SER A 38 13.09 10.96 -2.16
N ASP A 39 14.26 10.36 -1.88
CA ASP A 39 15.55 11.05 -1.80
C ASP A 39 15.54 12.23 -0.81
N TRP A 40 14.77 12.09 0.29
CA TRP A 40 14.57 13.11 1.34
C TRP A 40 13.89 14.41 0.87
N LEU A 41 13.34 14.44 -0.34
CA LEU A 41 12.61 15.59 -0.87
C LEU A 41 11.10 15.53 -0.57
N GLY A 42 10.60 14.37 -0.12
CA GLY A 42 9.20 14.21 0.27
C GLY A 42 8.87 14.93 1.57
N ASP A 43 7.65 15.47 1.65
CA ASP A 43 7.16 16.10 2.88
C ASP A 43 6.88 15.05 3.95
N GLN A 44 7.58 15.14 5.07
CA GLN A 44 7.60 14.04 6.05
C GLN A 44 6.29 13.95 6.83
N ASP A 45 5.58 15.06 7.02
CA ASP A 45 4.28 15.08 7.70
C ASP A 45 3.20 14.38 6.87
N ALA A 46 3.19 14.60 5.55
CA ALA A 46 2.29 13.97 4.61
C ALA A 46 2.60 12.48 4.47
N ILE A 47 3.88 12.10 4.45
CA ILE A 47 4.31 10.71 4.42
C ILE A 47 3.90 9.99 5.73
N GLU A 48 4.10 10.61 6.89
CA GLU A 48 3.66 10.06 8.18
C GLU A 48 2.15 9.82 8.20
N PHE A 49 1.37 10.81 7.77
CA PHE A 49 -0.09 10.69 7.68
C PHE A 49 -0.50 9.56 6.74
N MET A 50 0.08 9.49 5.54
CA MET A 50 -0.19 8.45 4.56
C MET A 50 0.10 7.05 5.11
N CYS A 51 1.28 6.84 5.69
CA CYS A 51 1.68 5.53 6.21
C CYS A 51 0.84 5.08 7.42
N ARG A 52 0.38 6.02 8.26
CA ARG A 52 -0.54 5.73 9.37
C ARG A 52 -1.96 5.41 8.92
N ALA A 53 -2.48 6.13 7.93
CA ALA A 53 -3.84 5.95 7.41
C ALA A 53 -3.96 4.78 6.42
N ALA A 54 -2.87 4.37 5.77
CA ALA A 54 -2.84 3.28 4.79
C ALA A 54 -3.51 1.97 5.23
N PRO A 55 -3.26 1.39 6.43
CA PRO A 55 -3.89 0.14 6.83
C PRO A 55 -5.41 0.26 6.97
N GLU A 56 -5.91 1.35 7.55
CA GLU A 56 -7.35 1.60 7.69
C GLU A 56 -8.03 1.76 6.34
N ALA A 57 -7.42 2.51 5.42
CA ALA A 57 -7.94 2.72 4.07
C ALA A 57 -8.01 1.42 3.25
N VAL A 58 -7.04 0.52 3.39
CA VAL A 58 -7.06 -0.77 2.69
C VAL A 58 -8.17 -1.69 3.22
N ILE A 59 -8.41 -1.68 4.52
CA ILE A 59 -9.51 -2.43 5.15
C ILE A 59 -10.86 -1.86 4.70
N GLU A 60 -10.99 -0.54 4.60
CA GLU A 60 -12.19 0.11 4.07
C GLU A 60 -12.46 -0.31 2.62
N LEU A 61 -11.43 -0.37 1.77
CA LEU A 61 -11.56 -0.84 0.38
C LEU A 61 -12.00 -2.31 0.30
N GLU A 62 -11.55 -3.17 1.21
CA GLU A 62 -12.05 -4.55 1.31
C GLU A 62 -13.55 -4.56 1.62
N HIS A 63 -13.98 -3.78 2.62
CA HIS A 63 -15.40 -3.68 2.98
C HIS A 63 -16.27 -3.09 1.86
N MET A 64 -15.70 -2.25 0.99
CA MET A 64 -16.37 -1.75 -0.22
C MET A 64 -16.46 -2.80 -1.35
N GLY A 65 -15.93 -4.00 -1.14
CA GLY A 65 -16.00 -5.12 -2.08
C GLY A 65 -14.87 -5.15 -3.10
N MET A 66 -13.74 -4.46 -2.84
CA MET A 66 -12.55 -4.59 -3.67
C MET A 66 -12.02 -6.02 -3.59
N PRO A 67 -11.90 -6.76 -4.70
CA PRO A 67 -11.44 -8.14 -4.68
C PRO A 67 -9.92 -8.19 -4.46
N LEU A 68 -9.49 -8.19 -3.20
CA LEU A 68 -8.10 -8.42 -2.81
C LEU A 68 -7.80 -9.92 -2.77
N THR A 69 -6.61 -10.31 -3.22
CA THR A 69 -6.18 -11.71 -3.13
C THR A 69 -5.96 -12.07 -1.66
N ALA A 70 -6.65 -13.09 -1.15
CA ALA A 70 -6.42 -13.63 0.18
C ALA A 70 -5.21 -14.58 0.16
N LEU A 71 -4.25 -14.40 1.07
CA LEU A 71 -3.26 -15.44 1.36
C LEU A 71 -3.92 -16.54 2.19
N LYS A 72 -3.36 -17.75 2.15
CA LYS A 72 -3.94 -19.06 2.55
C LYS A 72 -4.39 -19.21 4.04
N ALA A 73 -4.52 -18.12 4.78
CA ALA A 73 -5.13 -18.10 6.11
C ALA A 73 -5.73 -16.71 6.36
N ALA A 74 -6.96 -16.48 5.88
CA ALA A 74 -7.89 -15.42 6.28
C ALA A 74 -7.35 -13.98 6.46
N ASN A 75 -6.18 -13.65 5.89
CA ASN A 75 -5.52 -12.37 6.05
C ASN A 75 -5.24 -11.76 4.65
N LEU A 76 -5.60 -10.48 4.51
CA LEU A 76 -5.46 -9.69 3.28
C LEU A 76 -4.01 -9.66 2.78
N SER A 77 -3.77 -9.94 1.51
CA SER A 77 -2.44 -9.78 0.93
C SER A 77 -2.33 -8.46 0.17
N ALA A 78 -1.75 -7.45 0.81
CA ALA A 78 -1.10 -6.33 0.14
C ALA A 78 0.37 -6.74 -0.10
N SER A 79 0.60 -7.67 -1.03
CA SER A 79 1.92 -8.26 -1.24
C SER A 79 2.86 -7.29 -1.99
N PHE A 80 3.51 -6.37 -1.27
CA PHE A 80 4.78 -5.80 -1.71
C PHE A 80 5.91 -6.53 -0.97
N ARG A 81 6.63 -7.40 -1.68
CA ARG A 81 7.90 -7.95 -1.17
C ARG A 81 8.85 -6.78 -0.98
N ARG A 82 9.50 -6.75 0.20
CA ARG A 82 10.54 -5.82 0.65
C ARG A 82 11.78 -5.86 -0.26
N THR A 83 11.60 -5.47 -1.51
CA THR A 83 12.64 -5.41 -2.53
C THR A 83 12.45 -4.07 -3.21
N TYR A 84 13.37 -3.15 -2.90
CA TYR A 84 13.74 -1.99 -3.70
C TYR A 84 12.72 -1.55 -4.75
N CYS A 85 12.12 -0.37 -4.54
CA CYS A 85 11.58 0.44 -5.62
C CYS A 85 12.67 0.62 -6.69
N ARG A 86 12.68 -0.27 -7.68
CA ARG A 86 13.57 -0.23 -8.84
C ARG A 86 12.81 -0.76 -10.04
N THR A 87 11.87 0.06 -10.50
CA THR A 87 11.53 0.29 -11.92
C THR A 87 10.55 1.45 -11.98
N TRP A 88 11.10 2.66 -11.94
CA TRP A 88 10.88 3.67 -12.97
C TRP A 88 12.27 4.03 -13.52
#